data_AF-A0A383DES1-F1
#
_entry.id   AF-A0A383DES1-F1
#
_cell.length_a   1.000
_cell.length_b   1.000
_cell.length_c   1.000
_cell.angle_alpha   90.00
_cell.angle_beta   90.00
_cell.angle_gamma   90.00
#
_symmetry.space_group_name_H-M   'P 1'
#
loop_
_entity.id
_entity.type
_entity.pdbx_description
1 polymer ?
#
loop_
_entity_poly.entity_id
_entity_poly.type
_entity_poly.pdbx_seq_one_letter_code
_entity_poly.pdbx_strand_id
1 'polypeptide(L)'
;MSKEKELVEEKEGVSRRGFLKGIGSGAVAAGVAPAVLIGSEETSRAATADGITQTTVTLNINGTAHQVDIEPRTTLLTVLRDGFDISGNRLDLTGAKPICDRGSCGGCTVIVGGKPIYSC
;
A
#
# COMPACT_ATOMS: atom_id res chain seq x y z
N MET A 1 -20.40 -1.61 -64.37
CA MET A 1 -20.65 -2.47 -63.19
C MET A 1 -19.51 -2.19 -62.22
N SER A 2 -19.55 -1.00 -61.60
CA SER A 2 -20.08 -0.74 -60.26
C SER A 2 -19.00 -1.07 -59.21
N LYS A 3 -18.31 0.02 -58.85
CA LYS A 3 -17.20 0.14 -57.92
C LYS A 3 -17.70 -0.04 -56.48
N GLU A 4 -16.92 -0.74 -55.65
CA GLU A 4 -17.07 -0.88 -54.19
C GLU A 4 -17.45 0.43 -53.48
N LYS A 5 -18.30 0.32 -52.45
CA LYS A 5 -18.25 1.16 -51.25
C LYS A 5 -18.70 0.35 -50.03
N GLU A 6 -17.69 -0.18 -49.34
CA GLU A 6 -17.77 -0.61 -47.95
C GLU A 6 -18.07 0.62 -47.07
N LEU A 7 -19.13 0.55 -46.27
CA LEU A 7 -19.49 1.58 -45.29
C LEU A 7 -19.20 1.00 -43.90
N VAL A 8 -18.11 1.46 -43.30
CA VAL A 8 -17.79 1.22 -41.89
C VAL A 8 -18.56 2.24 -41.06
N GLU A 9 -19.48 1.75 -40.23
CA GLU A 9 -20.30 2.52 -39.28
C GLU A 9 -19.47 2.90 -38.05
N GLU A 10 -19.20 4.20 -37.87
CA GLU A 10 -18.53 4.73 -36.68
C GLU A 10 -19.56 4.92 -35.56
N LYS A 11 -19.45 4.15 -34.47
CA LYS A 11 -20.34 4.26 -33.30
C LYS A 11 -19.88 5.41 -32.40
N GLU A 12 -20.61 6.52 -32.43
CA GLU A 12 -20.39 7.65 -31.52
C GLU A 12 -20.88 7.34 -30.10
N GLY A 13 -19.94 7.11 -29.18
CA GLY A 13 -20.18 7.01 -27.74
C GLY A 13 -19.72 8.27 -27.00
N VAL A 14 -20.42 8.62 -25.92
CA VAL A 14 -20.05 9.76 -25.07
C VAL A 14 -18.64 9.57 -24.49
N SER A 15 -17.73 10.49 -24.83
CA SER A 15 -16.34 10.47 -24.38
C SER A 15 -16.20 10.97 -22.94
N ARG A 16 -15.33 10.33 -22.16
CA ARG A 16 -14.89 10.79 -20.83
C ARG A 16 -14.42 12.25 -20.84
N ARG A 17 -13.82 12.68 -21.95
CA ARG A 17 -13.36 14.05 -22.17
C ARG A 17 -14.52 15.05 -22.32
N GLY A 18 -15.65 14.60 -22.87
CA GLY A 18 -16.89 15.38 -22.96
C GLY A 18 -17.55 15.57 -21.60
N PHE A 19 -17.52 14.54 -20.76
CA PHE A 19 -18.05 14.60 -19.39
C PHE A 19 -17.27 15.59 -18.51
N LEU A 20 -15.93 15.56 -18.54
CA LEU A 20 -15.09 16.47 -17.75
C LEU A 20 -15.21 17.95 -18.18
N LYS A 21 -15.57 18.22 -19.44
CA LYS A 21 -15.90 19.57 -19.89
C LYS A 21 -17.28 20.05 -19.41
N GLY A 22 -18.16 19.14 -18.98
CA GLY A 22 -19.55 19.46 -18.62
C GLY A 22 -19.81 19.85 -17.17
N ILE A 23 -18.84 19.69 -16.25
CA ILE A 23 -19.04 19.92 -14.79
C ILE A 23 -18.70 21.37 -14.36
N GLY A 24 -18.31 22.24 -15.28
CA GLY A 24 -17.98 23.64 -14.97
C GLY A 24 -19.19 24.57 -15.00
N SER A 25 -20.13 24.50 -14.05
CA SER A 25 -21.09 25.59 -13.72
C SER A 25 -21.94 25.27 -12.48
N GLY A 26 -21.77 26.03 -11.39
CA GLY A 26 -22.60 25.91 -10.18
C GLY A 26 -22.25 26.87 -9.05
N ALA A 27 -22.69 28.13 -9.21
CA ALA A 27 -22.99 29.21 -8.25
C ALA A 27 -22.18 29.44 -6.94
N VAL A 28 -21.67 30.67 -6.84
CA VAL A 28 -21.25 31.40 -5.62
C VAL A 28 -22.46 31.79 -4.75
N ALA A 29 -22.37 31.59 -3.43
CA ALA A 29 -23.20 32.27 -2.44
C ALA A 29 -22.33 32.75 -1.27
N ALA A 30 -22.24 34.07 -1.11
CA ALA A 30 -21.58 34.74 0.01
C ALA A 30 -22.56 34.86 1.20
N GLY A 31 -22.12 34.48 2.40
CA GLY A 31 -22.85 34.69 3.64
C GLY A 31 -21.89 35.10 4.75
N VAL A 32 -22.06 36.31 5.28
CA VAL A 32 -21.33 36.86 6.43
C VAL A 32 -21.95 36.36 7.74
N ALA A 33 -21.14 35.95 8.72
CA ALA A 33 -21.56 35.77 10.11
C ALA A 33 -20.52 36.39 11.06
N PRO A 34 -20.95 37.11 12.12
CA PRO A 34 -20.07 37.88 12.98
C PRO A 34 -19.39 37.02 14.06
N ALA A 35 -18.22 37.50 14.48
CA ALA A 35 -17.41 36.97 15.57
C ALA A 35 -18.20 36.85 16.88
N VAL A 36 -18.34 35.63 17.40
CA VAL A 36 -18.84 35.36 18.75
C VAL A 36 -17.94 34.29 19.38
N LEU A 37 -17.15 34.79 20.33
CA LEU A 37 -16.62 34.15 21.53
C LEU A 37 -15.48 33.14 21.35
N ILE A 38 -14.31 33.66 21.74
CA ILE A 38 -13.17 33.02 22.37
C ILE A 38 -13.64 31.89 23.31
N GLY A 39 -13.81 30.70 22.76
CA GLY A 39 -13.75 29.45 23.51
C GLY A 39 -12.28 29.07 23.59
N SER A 40 -11.75 28.92 24.80
CA SER A 40 -10.45 28.30 25.02
C SER A 40 -10.46 26.92 24.37
N GLU A 41 -9.85 26.81 23.20
CA GLU A 41 -9.38 25.54 22.67
C GLU A 41 -8.25 25.09 23.60
N GLU A 42 -8.61 24.46 24.71
CA GLU A 42 -7.78 23.35 25.15
C GLU A 42 -7.82 22.35 24.00
N THR A 43 -6.91 22.56 23.05
CA THR A 43 -6.38 21.50 22.22
C THR A 43 -5.65 20.58 23.18
N SER A 44 -6.44 19.82 23.95
CA SER A 44 -6.03 18.54 24.45
C SER A 44 -5.62 17.81 23.20
N ARG A 45 -4.31 17.81 22.96
CA ARG A 45 -3.65 17.06 21.92
C ARG A 45 -4.03 15.62 22.22
N ALA A 46 -5.16 15.18 21.66
CA ALA A 46 -5.47 13.79 21.52
C ALA A 46 -4.21 13.22 20.91
N ALA A 47 -3.46 12.48 21.71
CA ALA A 47 -2.34 11.72 21.21
C ALA A 47 -3.00 10.73 20.25
N THR A 48 -3.02 11.08 18.97
CA THR A 48 -3.12 10.10 17.92
C THR A 48 -1.87 9.25 18.12
N ALA A 49 -1.98 8.23 18.97
CA ALA A 49 -1.05 7.12 18.95
C ALA A 49 -1.15 6.62 17.51
N ASP A 50 -0.18 7.04 16.70
CA ASP A 50 -0.07 6.61 15.32
C ASP A 50 -0.04 5.09 15.38
N GLY A 51 -1.12 4.47 14.89
CA GLY A 51 -1.63 3.17 15.37
C GLY A 51 -0.81 1.95 14.99
N ILE A 52 0.50 2.11 14.81
CA ILE A 52 1.42 1.07 14.39
C ILE A 52 2.34 0.74 15.57
N THR A 53 2.02 -0.34 16.25
CA THR A 53 2.80 -0.87 17.38
C THR A 53 3.76 -1.95 16.87
N GLN A 54 5.04 -1.81 17.22
CA GLN A 54 6.06 -2.84 16.98
C GLN A 54 5.77 -4.06 17.86
N THR A 55 6.05 -5.25 17.34
CA THR A 55 5.97 -6.53 18.06
C THR A 55 7.26 -7.29 17.90
N THR A 56 7.81 -7.77 19.02
CA THR A 56 8.99 -8.64 19.02
C THR A 56 8.59 -10.07 18.70
N VAL A 57 9.24 -10.69 17.71
CA VAL A 57 9.02 -12.09 17.31
C VAL A 57 10.36 -12.83 17.29
N THR A 58 10.37 -14.08 17.76
CA THR A 58 11.52 -14.97 17.64
C THR A 58 11.37 -15.87 16.41
N LEU A 59 12.31 -15.77 15.48
CA LEU A 59 12.40 -16.61 14.28
C LEU A 59 13.59 -17.57 14.40
N ASN A 60 13.38 -18.85 14.12
CA ASN A 60 14.48 -19.79 13.92
C ASN A 60 14.79 -19.86 12.43
N ILE A 61 15.92 -19.28 12.02
CA ILE A 61 16.32 -19.15 10.63
C ILE A 61 17.60 -19.95 10.43
N ASN A 62 17.53 -20.96 9.57
CA ASN A 62 18.67 -21.84 9.25
C ASN A 62 19.36 -22.45 10.50
N GLY A 63 18.60 -22.72 11.57
CA GLY A 63 19.09 -23.29 12.82
C GLY A 63 19.49 -22.26 13.88
N THR A 64 19.51 -20.97 13.57
CA THR A 64 19.86 -19.89 14.50
C THR A 64 18.60 -19.12 14.93
N ALA A 65 18.46 -18.87 16.23
CA ALA A 65 17.37 -18.06 16.75
C ALA A 65 17.70 -16.55 16.63
N HIS A 66 16.80 -15.80 15.99
CA HIS A 66 16.85 -14.35 15.86
C HIS A 66 15.59 -13.75 16.49
N GLN A 67 15.75 -12.82 17.43
CA GLN A 67 14.65 -11.97 17.88
C GLN A 67 14.62 -10.70 17.04
N VAL A 68 13.45 -10.35 16.52
CA VAL A 68 13.29 -9.25 15.56
C VAL A 68 12.09 -8.40 16.00
N ASP A 69 12.27 -7.09 16.05
CA ASP A 69 11.19 -6.13 16.27
C ASP A 69 10.60 -5.73 14.92
N ILE A 70 9.31 -6.01 14.72
CA ILE A 70 8.64 -5.80 13.44
C ILE A 70 7.26 -5.17 13.61
N GLU A 71 6.82 -4.45 12.58
CA GLU A 71 5.42 -4.06 12.43
C GLU A 71 4.60 -5.27 11.95
N PRO A 72 3.32 -5.38 12.34
CA PRO A 72 2.45 -6.47 11.87
C PRO A 72 2.28 -6.57 10.34
N ARG A 73 2.55 -5.49 9.60
CA ARG A 73 2.48 -5.45 8.13
C ARG A 73 3.78 -5.90 7.44
N THR A 74 4.86 -6.09 8.18
CA THR A 74 6.15 -6.49 7.61
C THR A 74 6.09 -7.94 7.16
N THR A 75 6.39 -8.17 5.88
CA THR A 75 6.41 -9.52 5.30
C THR A 75 7.66 -10.28 5.75
N LEU A 76 7.58 -11.61 5.79
CA LEU A 76 8.74 -12.44 6.14
C LEU A 76 9.91 -12.20 5.15
N LEU A 77 9.61 -11.93 3.88
CA LEU A 77 10.61 -11.61 2.87
C LEU A 77 11.43 -10.37 3.26
N THR A 78 10.74 -9.31 3.70
CA THR A 78 11.39 -8.08 4.15
C THR A 78 12.24 -8.33 5.39
N VAL A 79 11.74 -9.11 6.36
CA VAL A 79 12.51 -9.46 7.56
C VAL A 79 13.80 -10.20 7.21
N LEU A 80 13.73 -11.22 6.35
CA LEU A 80 14.90 -12.00 5.98
C LEU A 80 15.97 -11.19 5.26
N ARG A 81 15.56 -10.27 4.38
CA ARG A 81 16.47 -9.51 3.52
C ARG A 81 17.04 -8.28 4.22
N ASP A 82 16.18 -7.51 4.85
CA ASP A 82 16.47 -6.14 5.31
C ASP A 82 16.30 -5.97 6.82
N GLY A 83 15.82 -7.01 7.52
CA GLY A 83 15.63 -7.00 8.96
C GLY A 83 16.92 -6.97 9.75
N PHE A 84 16.80 -6.46 10.98
CA PHE A 84 17.85 -6.43 11.99
C PHE A 84 17.35 -7.19 13.21
N ASP A 85 18.16 -8.08 13.76
CA ASP A 85 17.85 -8.66 15.05
C ASP A 85 18.05 -7.63 16.18
N ILE A 86 17.46 -7.91 17.34
CA ILE A 86 17.57 -7.04 18.52
C ILE A 86 19.01 -6.90 19.04
N SER A 87 19.95 -7.74 18.59
CA SER A 87 21.37 -7.61 18.89
C SER A 87 22.10 -6.65 17.94
N GLY A 88 21.38 -6.07 16.97
CA GLY A 88 21.88 -5.10 16.01
C GLY A 88 22.48 -5.71 14.75
N ASN A 89 22.41 -7.03 14.57
CA ASN A 89 22.94 -7.69 13.38
C ASN A 89 21.90 -7.70 12.25
N ARG A 90 22.35 -7.39 11.03
CA ARG A 90 21.53 -7.57 9.83
C ARG A 90 21.39 -9.05 9.52
N LEU A 91 20.20 -9.45 9.09
CA LEU A 91 19.97 -10.81 8.60
C LEU A 91 20.60 -11.01 7.21
N ASP A 92 20.42 -10.04 6.30
CA ASP A 92 21.01 -10.03 4.94
C ASP A 92 20.83 -11.34 4.13
N LEU A 93 19.75 -12.08 4.38
CA LEU A 93 19.43 -13.35 3.71
C LEU A 93 18.74 -13.10 2.38
N THR A 94 19.54 -12.69 1.39
CA THR A 94 19.03 -12.20 0.10
C THR A 94 18.70 -13.28 -0.94
N GLY A 95 18.68 -14.57 -0.55
CA GLY A 95 18.38 -15.69 -1.44
C GLY A 95 16.98 -15.62 -2.05
N ALA A 96 15.95 -15.46 -1.20
CA ALA A 96 14.57 -15.23 -1.63
C ALA A 96 14.42 -13.82 -2.24
N LYS A 97 13.67 -13.70 -3.35
CA LYS A 97 13.64 -12.49 -4.18
C LYS A 97 12.25 -11.82 -4.22
N PRO A 98 12.16 -10.49 -4.07
CA PRO A 98 10.93 -9.72 -4.26
C PRO A 98 10.67 -9.47 -5.74
N ILE A 99 10.01 -10.42 -6.41
CA ILE A 99 9.73 -10.30 -7.86
C ILE A 99 8.33 -9.74 -8.13
N CYS A 100 7.27 -10.37 -7.60
CA CYS A 100 5.88 -9.96 -7.87
C CYS A 100 5.14 -9.38 -6.67
N ASP A 101 5.60 -9.66 -5.45
CA ASP A 101 5.01 -9.24 -4.17
C ASP A 101 3.49 -9.53 -4.02
N ARG A 102 3.01 -10.58 -4.69
CA ARG A 102 1.58 -10.94 -4.76
C ARG A 102 1.33 -12.45 -4.91
N GLY A 103 2.31 -13.27 -4.51
CA GLY A 103 2.19 -14.73 -4.51
C GLY A 103 2.04 -15.41 -5.88
N SER A 104 2.46 -14.78 -7.00
CA SER A 104 2.25 -15.33 -8.35
C SER A 104 3.51 -15.87 -9.05
N CYS A 105 4.71 -15.52 -8.58
CA CYS A 105 5.97 -15.84 -9.28
C CYS A 105 6.85 -16.91 -8.60
N GLY A 106 6.65 -17.16 -7.30
CA GLY A 106 7.48 -18.08 -6.52
C GLY A 106 8.90 -17.62 -6.18
N GLY A 107 9.36 -16.45 -6.64
CA GLY A 107 10.72 -15.94 -6.36
C GLY A 107 11.05 -15.75 -4.88
N CYS A 108 10.02 -15.56 -4.03
CA CYS A 108 10.15 -15.39 -2.59
C CYS A 108 9.90 -16.68 -1.78
N THR A 109 9.91 -17.85 -2.42
CA THR A 109 9.56 -19.11 -1.73
C THR A 109 10.61 -19.46 -0.67
N VAL A 110 10.16 -19.78 0.55
CA VAL A 110 10.99 -20.25 1.68
C VAL A 110 10.32 -21.46 2.36
N ILE A 111 11.06 -22.20 3.20
CA ILE A 111 10.53 -23.32 3.96
C ILE A 111 10.22 -22.88 5.40
N VAL A 112 8.95 -23.00 5.82
CA VAL A 112 8.51 -22.77 7.21
C VAL A 112 7.79 -24.01 7.71
N GLY A 113 8.23 -24.55 8.84
CA GLY A 113 7.65 -25.79 9.40
C GLY A 113 7.67 -26.97 8.44
N GLY A 114 8.70 -27.07 7.58
CA GLY A 114 8.84 -28.12 6.57
C GLY A 114 8.00 -27.93 5.31
N LYS A 115 7.28 -26.79 5.17
CA LYS A 115 6.42 -26.52 4.01
C LYS A 115 6.92 -25.31 3.21
N PRO A 116 6.87 -25.36 1.86
CA PRO A 116 7.14 -24.19 1.05
C PRO A 116 6.02 -23.16 1.18
N ILE A 117 6.37 -21.91 1.44
CA ILE A 117 5.44 -20.77 1.51
C ILE A 117 5.99 -19.58 0.71
N TYR A 118 5.10 -18.71 0.24
CA TYR A 118 5.50 -17.39 -0.25
C TYR A 118 5.75 -16.48 0.96
N SER A 119 6.94 -15.89 1.01
CA SER A 119 7.32 -14.99 2.12
C SER A 119 6.92 -13.53 1.89
N CYS A 120 6.45 -13.18 0.68
CA CYS A 120 5.83 -11.91 0.35
C CYS A 120 4.34 -11.90 0.70
#